data_AF-S0FG20-F1
#
_entry.id   AF-S0FG20-F1
#
_cell.length_a   1.000
_cell.length_b   1.000
_cell.length_c   1.000
_cell.angle_alpha   90.00
_cell.angle_beta   90.00
_cell.angle_gamma   90.00
#
_symmetry.space_group_name_H-M   'P 1'
#
loop_
_entity.id
_entity.type
_entity.pdbx_description
1 polymer ?
#
loop_
_entity_poly.entity_id
_entity_poly.type
_entity_poly.pdbx_seq_one_letter_code
_entity_poly.pdbx_strand_id
1 'polypeptide(L)' 'MAEKKSILLRLSPKMWEEISKWADDEFRSVNGQIEYLISEALRKRNKKLPGEETDESSPDGNTDS' A
#
# COMPACT_ATOMS: atom_id res chain seq x y z
N MET A 1 -4.60 -14.45 -7.66
CA MET A 1 -4.12 -13.05 -7.70
C MET A 1 -5.34 -12.16 -7.55
N ALA A 2 -5.46 -11.45 -6.43
CA ALA A 2 -6.54 -10.48 -6.25
C ALA A 2 -6.47 -9.45 -7.39
N GLU A 3 -7.60 -9.19 -8.04
CA GLU A 3 -7.68 -8.29 -9.18
C GLU A 3 -7.37 -6.85 -8.72
N LYS A 4 -6.28 -6.26 -9.22
CA LYS A 4 -5.92 -4.87 -8.88
C LYS A 4 -6.87 -3.92 -9.59
N LYS A 5 -7.69 -3.18 -8.82
CA LYS A 5 -8.59 -2.18 -9.37
C LYS A 5 -7.80 -0.93 -9.80
N SER A 6 -7.84 -0.62 -11.09
CA SER A 6 -7.26 0.63 -11.62
C SER A 6 -8.21 1.80 -11.35
N ILE A 7 -7.68 2.89 -10.80
CA ILE A 7 -8.41 4.13 -10.54
C ILE A 7 -7.67 5.32 -11.15
N LEU A 8 -8.41 6.31 -11.64
CA LEU A 8 -7.83 7.58 -12.04
C LEU A 8 -7.67 8.48 -10.81
N LEU A 9 -6.43 8.75 -10.43
CA LEU A 9 -6.10 9.63 -9.31
C LEU A 9 -5.69 11.01 -9.83
N ARG A 10 -6.31 12.06 -9.29
CA ARG A 10 -5.92 13.45 -9.58
C ARG A 10 -5.02 13.96 -8.47
N LEU A 11 -3.78 14.28 -8.81
CA LEU A 11 -2.79 14.83 -7.90
C LEU A 11 -2.36 16.21 -8.37
N SER A 12 -2.03 17.10 -7.44
CA SER A 12 -1.34 18.34 -7.80
C SER A 12 0.09 18.02 -8.26
N PRO A 13 0.68 18.81 -9.17
CA PRO A 13 2.04 18.57 -9.65
C PRO A 13 3.07 18.49 -8.51
N LYS A 14 2.94 19.38 -7.52
CA LYS A 14 3.80 19.37 -6.32
C LYS A 14 3.73 18.07 -5.55
N MET A 15 2.52 17.52 -5.33
CA MET A 15 2.39 16.24 -4.63
C MET A 15 3.00 15.09 -5.43
N TRP A 16 2.86 15.12 -6.75
CA TRP A 16 3.47 14.10 -7.61
C TRP A 16 5.00 14.11 -7.51
N GLU A 17 5.62 15.30 -7.54
CA GLU A 17 7.07 15.46 -7.39
C GLU A 17 7.57 14.93 -6.05
N GLU A 18 6.90 15.28 -4.94
CA GLU A 18 7.27 14.81 -3.61
C GLU A 18 7.15 13.27 -3.47
N ILE A 19 6.07 12.69 -4.00
CA ILE A 19 5.87 11.22 -3.98
C ILE A 19 6.92 10.53 -4.86
N SER A 20 7.21 11.09 -6.03
CA SER A 20 8.19 10.49 -6.96
C SER A 20 9.59 10.52 -6.38
N LYS A 21 10.01 11.65 -5.80
CA LYS A 21 11.30 11.77 -5.12
C LYS A 21 11.42 10.80 -3.95
N TRP A 22 10.37 10.66 -3.15
CA TRP A 22 10.39 9.70 -2.03
C TRP A 22 10.45 8.26 -2.53
N ALA A 23 9.75 7.93 -3.62
CA ALA A 23 9.87 6.61 -4.23
C ALA A 23 11.30 6.33 -4.71
N ASP A 24 11.95 7.33 -5.34
CA ASP A 24 13.35 7.23 -5.79
C ASP A 24 14.31 7.05 -4.60
N ASP A 25 14.13 7.81 -3.52
CA ASP A 25 14.94 7.73 -2.29
C ASP A 25 14.85 6.33 -1.63
N GLU A 26 13.70 5.65 -1.76
CA GLU A 26 13.47 4.28 -1.26
C GLU A 26 13.72 3.17 -2.31
N PHE A 27 14.22 3.52 -3.51
CA PHE A 27 14.40 2.60 -4.64
C PHE A 27 13.12 1.80 -4.99
N ARG A 28 11.97 2.49 -4.94
CA ARG A 28 10.64 1.92 -5.19
C ARG A 28 10.02 2.55 -6.44
N SER A 29 9.09 1.84 -7.08
CA SER A 29 8.22 2.47 -8.08
C SER A 29 7.24 3.45 -7.44
N VAL A 30 6.88 4.51 -8.19
CA VAL A 30 5.91 5.51 -7.74
C VAL A 30 4.56 4.86 -7.37
N ASN A 31 4.08 3.90 -8.17
CA ASN A 31 2.85 3.16 -7.86
C ASN A 31 2.97 2.36 -6.55
N GLY A 32 4.13 1.72 -6.32
CA GLY A 32 4.39 1.02 -5.07
C GLY A 32 4.41 1.97 -3.87
N GLN A 33 4.93 3.18 -4.05
CA GLN A 33 4.93 4.20 -2.99
C GLN A 33 3.52 4.69 -2.65
N ILE A 34 2.68 4.89 -3.67
CA ILE A 34 1.27 5.23 -3.49
C ILE A 34 0.52 4.10 -2.75
N GLU A 35 0.75 2.84 -3.14
CA GLU A 35 0.13 1.67 -2.49
C GLU A 35 0.54 1.57 -1.01
N TYR A 36 1.83 1.78 -0.71
CA TYR A 36 2.34 1.83 0.66
C TYR A 36 1.68 2.95 1.48
N LEU A 37 1.61 4.16 0.93
CA LEU A 37 1.01 5.31 1.60
C LEU A 37 -0.47 5.10 1.95
N ILE A 38 -1.24 4.54 1.02
CA ILE A 38 -2.65 4.23 1.23
C ILE A 38 -2.80 3.14 2.30
N SER A 39 -1.98 2.08 2.23
CA SER A 39 -1.98 0.98 3.20
C SER A 39 -1.66 1.48 4.61
N GLU A 40 -0.64 2.32 4.74
CA GLU A 40 -0.27 2.95 6.01
C GLU A 40 -1.37 3.87 6.55
N ALA A 41 -2.01 4.66 5.69
CA ALA A 41 -3.11 5.52 6.09
C ALA A 41 -4.33 4.72 6.59
N LEU A 42 -4.68 3.62 5.91
CA LEU A 42 -5.74 2.71 6.33
C LEU A 42 -5.38 2.01 7.64
N ARG A 43 -4.16 1.51 7.78
CA ARG A 43 -3.67 0.90 9.03
C ARG A 43 -3.73 1.88 10.20
N LYS A 44 -3.31 3.13 10.01
CA LYS A 44 -3.39 4.18 11.03
C LYS A 44 -4.84 4.56 11.36
N ARG A 45 -5.74 4.56 10.38
CA ARG A 45 -7.17 4.78 10.59
C ARG A 45 -7.80 3.64 11.40
N ASN A 46 -7.51 2.39 11.04
CA ASN A 46 -8.04 1.21 11.71
C ASN A 46 -7.48 1.07 13.13
N LYS A 47 -6.20 1.37 13.35
CA LYS A 47 -5.61 1.43 14.71
C LYS A 47 -6.24 2.48 15.63
N LYS A 48 -6.89 3.52 15.08
CA LYS A 48 -7.66 4.49 15.87
C LYS A 48 -9.06 3.98 16.24
N LEU A 49 -9.53 2.91 15.60
CA LEU A 49 -10.74 2.20 15.97
C LEU A 49 -10.34 1.07 16.94
N PRO A 50 -10.78 1.06 18.20
CA PRO A 50 -10.53 -0.07 19.07
C PRO A 50 -11.38 -1.25 18.57
N GLY A 51 -10.79 -2.23 17.89
CA GLY A 51 -11.45 -3.54 17.74
C GLY A 51 -11.23 -4.43 16.52
N GLU A 52 -10.38 -4.13 15.53
CA GLU A 52 -10.15 -5.08 14.43
C GLU A 52 -8.66 -5.31 14.16
N GLU A 53 -8.13 -6.35 14.80
CA GLU A 53 -6.97 -7.09 14.32
C GLU A 53 -7.44 -7.94 13.14
N THR A 54 -6.89 -7.72 11.96
CA THR A 54 -7.06 -8.64 10.82
C THR A 54 -5.68 -8.92 10.23
N ASP A 55 -5.08 -9.96 10.79
CA ASP A 55 -4.53 -11.11 10.08
C ASP A 55 -4.45 -11.00 8.56
N GLU A 56 -3.24 -10.94 8.01
CA GLU A 56 -2.94 -11.54 6.70
C GLU A 56 -1.42 -11.75 6.58
N SER A 57 -0.92 -12.78 7.28
CA SER A 57 0.33 -13.43 6.96
C SER A 57 0.05 -14.90 6.66
N SER A 58 -0.45 -15.15 5.47
CA SER A 58 -0.41 -16.48 4.86
C SER A 58 0.25 -16.38 3.49
N PRO A 59 1.36 -17.07 3.30
CA PRO A 59 1.56 -17.85 2.10
C PRO A 59 1.58 -19.33 2.50
N ASP A 60 0.55 -20.03 2.05
CA ASP A 60 0.45 -21.48 2.00
C ASP A 60 1.74 -22.13 1.48
N GLY A 61 2.15 -23.21 2.15
CA GLY A 61 3.24 -24.07 1.74
C GLY A 61 3.36 -25.32 2.61
N ASN A 62 2.24 -25.99 2.91
CA ASN A 62 2.28 -27.34 3.47
C ASN A 62 2.12 -28.38 2.34
N THR A 63 3.23 -29.06 2.06
CA THR A 63 3.40 -30.49 1.77
C THR A 63 2.18 -31.28 1.26
N ASP A 64 2.30 -31.89 0.07
CA ASP A 64 1.96 -33.30 -0.09
C ASP A 64 2.79 -33.98 -1.20
N SER A 65 3.48 -35.04 -0.77
CA SER A 65 3.85 -36.32 -1.41
C SER A 65 4.10 -36.44 -2.92
#